data_AF-A0A520C714-F1
#
_entry.id   AF-A0A520C714-F1
#
_cell.length_a   1.000
_cell.length_b   1.000
_cell.length_c   1.000
_cell.angle_alpha   90.00
_cell.angle_beta   90.00
_cell.angle_gamma   90.00
#
_symmetry.space_group_name_H-M   'P 1'
#
loop_
_entity.id
_entity.type
_entity.pdbx_description
1 polymer ?
#
loop_
_entity_poly.entity_id
_entity_poly.type
_entity_poly.pdbx_seq_one_letter_code
_entity_poly.pdbx_strand_id
1 'polypeptide(L)'
;MVDPIVDTAGATALATAPLSSASPGPLLSLRRADEAIGVVCAVAIVLSITWGVVTRYLFPQPASWTFEVAVIAFGWLVFFGAAACIRWRMHADVDALVAMFPPAVRRAIFIFNWWLLAALFAVLTAMFVW
;
A
#
# COMPACT_ATOMS: atom_id res chain seq x y z
N MET A 1 61.64 3.24 5.35
CA MET A 1 61.55 3.17 6.83
C MET A 1 60.16 3.68 7.16
N VAL A 2 59.28 2.77 7.55
CA VAL A 2 57.80 2.84 7.44
C VAL A 2 57.21 4.14 7.99
N ASP A 3 56.39 4.83 7.19
CA ASP A 3 55.73 6.08 7.57
C ASP A 3 54.65 5.83 8.64
N PRO A 4 54.78 6.37 9.87
CA PRO A 4 53.88 6.08 10.99
C PRO A 4 52.48 6.71 10.87
N ILE A 5 52.20 7.47 9.80
CA ILE A 5 50.94 8.22 9.62
C ILE A 5 49.90 7.41 8.84
N VAL A 6 50.32 6.47 7.99
CA VAL A 6 49.40 5.70 7.12
C VAL A 6 48.71 4.57 7.89
N ASP A 7 49.41 3.91 8.83
CA ASP A 7 48.83 2.82 9.64
C ASP A 7 47.79 3.30 10.66
N THR A 8 47.91 4.52 11.17
CA THR A 8 46.95 5.07 12.15
C THR A 8 45.61 5.47 11.53
N ALA A 9 45.61 5.88 10.25
CA ALA A 9 44.41 6.34 9.56
C ALA A 9 43.53 5.19 9.02
N GLY A 10 44.15 4.07 8.60
CA GLY A 10 43.42 2.88 8.15
C GLY A 10 42.70 2.13 9.29
N ALA A 11 43.30 2.10 10.48
CA ALA A 11 42.77 1.39 11.64
C ALA A 11 41.55 2.08 12.28
N THR A 12 41.44 3.40 12.20
CA THR A 12 40.30 4.17 12.76
C THR A 12 39.08 4.18 11.84
N ALA A 13 39.27 4.00 10.53
CA ALA A 13 38.17 3.99 9.56
C ALA A 13 37.35 2.69 9.60
N LEU A 14 37.96 1.54 9.90
CA LEU A 14 37.26 0.24 9.98
C LEU A 14 36.45 0.05 11.28
N ALA A 15 36.70 0.87 12.31
CA ALA A 15 36.06 0.76 13.62
C ALA A 15 34.73 1.54 13.75
N THR A 16 34.35 2.35 12.76
CA THR A 16 33.16 3.22 12.81
C THR A 16 32.06 2.82 11.83
N ALA A 17 32.18 1.70 11.13
CA ALA A 17 31.03 1.09 10.47
C ALA A 17 30.28 0.23 11.52
N PRO A 18 29.14 0.68 12.08
CA PRO A 18 28.20 -0.31 12.57
C PRO A 18 27.82 -1.12 11.34
N LEU A 19 28.29 -2.36 11.27
CA LEU A 19 27.55 -3.41 10.59
C LEU A 19 26.19 -3.40 11.27
N SER A 20 25.28 -2.56 10.77
CA SER A 20 23.87 -2.63 11.11
C SER A 20 23.42 -3.97 10.60
N SER A 21 23.63 -4.97 11.45
CA SER A 21 22.92 -6.21 11.48
C SER A 21 21.45 -5.83 11.54
N ALA A 22 20.86 -5.61 10.37
CA ALA A 22 19.44 -5.75 10.17
C ALA A 22 19.15 -7.22 10.49
N SER A 23 19.05 -7.52 11.78
CA SER A 23 18.45 -8.74 12.27
C SER A 23 17.13 -8.85 11.54
N PRO A 24 16.93 -9.87 10.70
CA PRO A 24 15.61 -10.15 10.16
C PRO A 24 14.80 -10.52 11.39
N GLY A 25 14.11 -9.54 11.98
CA GLY A 25 13.05 -9.81 12.92
C GLY A 25 12.12 -10.85 12.28
N PRO A 26 11.46 -11.71 13.09
CA PRO A 26 10.58 -12.74 12.58
C PRO A 26 9.70 -12.20 11.45
N LEU A 27 9.59 -12.93 10.33
CA LEU A 27 8.78 -12.52 9.17
C LEU A 27 7.32 -12.22 9.58
N LEU A 28 6.90 -12.73 10.76
CA LEU A 28 5.66 -12.48 11.51
C LEU A 28 5.76 -11.34 12.55
N SER A 29 6.57 -10.31 12.32
CA SER A 29 6.41 -9.05 13.06
C SER A 29 4.98 -8.55 12.80
N LEU A 30 4.20 -8.22 13.84
CA LEU A 30 2.84 -7.67 13.68
C LEU A 30 2.80 -6.51 12.69
N ARG A 31 3.92 -5.78 12.55
CA ARG A 31 4.10 -4.73 11.55
C ARG A 31 4.00 -5.19 10.09
N ARG A 32 4.33 -6.43 9.75
CA ARG A 32 4.30 -6.98 8.36
C ARG A 32 3.13 -7.93 8.12
N ALA A 33 2.40 -8.35 9.16
CA ALA A 33 1.27 -9.26 9.04
C ALA A 33 0.17 -8.70 8.12
N ASP A 34 -0.20 -7.42 8.27
CA ASP A 34 -1.19 -6.77 7.42
C ASP A 34 -0.82 -6.81 5.92
N GLU A 35 0.47 -6.69 5.64
CA GLU A 35 1.02 -6.69 4.28
C GLU A 35 1.02 -8.11 3.68
N ALA A 36 1.40 -9.11 4.47
CA ALA A 36 1.31 -10.51 4.07
C ALA A 36 -0.14 -10.95 3.83
N ILE A 37 -1.07 -10.54 4.69
CA ILE A 37 -2.50 -10.81 4.54
C ILE A 37 -3.04 -10.14 3.27
N GLY A 38 -2.67 -8.88 3.01
CA GLY A 38 -3.02 -8.18 1.78
C GLY A 38 -2.55 -8.90 0.52
N VAL A 39 -1.30 -9.37 0.49
CA VAL A 39 -0.76 -10.14 -0.64
C VAL A 39 -1.51 -11.46 -0.83
N VAL A 40 -1.79 -12.18 0.25
CA VAL A 40 -2.54 -13.45 0.19
C VAL A 40 -3.96 -13.22 -0.35
N CYS A 41 -4.66 -12.19 0.13
CA CYS A 41 -6.00 -11.85 -0.37
C CYS A 41 -5.96 -11.45 -1.84
N ALA A 42 -4.97 -10.66 -2.27
CA ALA A 42 -4.82 -10.26 -3.68
C ALA A 42 -4.60 -11.47 -4.60
N VAL A 43 -3.71 -12.39 -4.21
CA VAL A 43 -3.47 -13.63 -4.95
C VAL A 43 -4.74 -14.50 -4.99
N ALA A 44 -5.46 -14.62 -3.87
CA ALA A 44 -6.72 -15.36 -3.81
C ALA A 44 -7.78 -14.80 -4.78
N ILE A 45 -7.90 -13.48 -4.89
CA ILE A 45 -8.81 -12.82 -5.85
C ILE A 45 -8.39 -13.12 -7.29
N VAL A 46 -7.12 -12.95 -7.62
CA VAL A 46 -6.60 -13.24 -8.97
C VAL A 46 -6.88 -14.69 -9.35
N LEU A 47 -6.54 -15.64 -8.48
CA LEU A 47 -6.78 -17.06 -8.73
C LEU A 47 -8.27 -17.39 -8.85
N SER A 48 -9.13 -16.80 -8.01
CA SER A 48 -10.58 -17.03 -8.06
C SER A 48 -11.19 -16.50 -9.36
N ILE A 49 -10.79 -15.30 -9.80
CA ILE A 49 -11.26 -14.71 -11.07
C ILE A 49 -10.72 -15.53 -12.25
N THR A 50 -9.42 -15.87 -12.24
CA THR A 50 -8.83 -16.71 -13.29
C THR A 50 -9.55 -18.06 -13.39
N TRP A 51 -9.87 -18.70 -12.26
CA TRP A 51 -10.63 -19.95 -12.24
C TRP A 51 -12.07 -19.76 -12.74
N GLY A 52 -12.74 -18.66 -12.37
CA GLY A 52 -14.05 -18.31 -12.90
C GLY A 52 -14.06 -18.09 -14.42
N VAL A 53 -13.01 -17.49 -14.96
CA VAL A 53 -12.79 -17.32 -16.41
C VAL A 53 -12.55 -18.68 -17.06
N VAL A 54 -11.62 -19.49 -16.54
CA VAL A 54 -11.31 -20.83 -17.07
C VAL A 54 -12.56 -21.71 -17.09
N THR A 55 -13.33 -21.75 -16.01
CA THR A 55 -14.56 -22.54 -15.93
C THR A 55 -15.63 -22.05 -16.91
N ARG A 56 -15.73 -20.75 -17.16
CA ARG A 56 -16.66 -20.18 -18.14
C ARG A 56 -16.32 -20.55 -19.58
N TYR A 57 -15.04 -20.79 -19.90
CA TYR A 57 -14.61 -21.11 -21.26
C TYR A 57 -14.38 -22.61 -21.49
N LEU A 58 -14.01 -23.38 -20.46
CA LEU A 58 -13.73 -24.82 -20.58
C LEU A 58 -14.89 -25.71 -20.10
N PHE A 59 -15.79 -25.21 -19.24
CA PHE A 59 -16.92 -26.00 -18.73
C PHE A 59 -18.27 -25.38 -19.12
N PRO A 60 -19.29 -26.20 -19.43
CA PRO A 60 -20.61 -25.71 -19.86
C PRO A 60 -21.45 -25.08 -18.73
N GLN A 61 -21.00 -25.15 -17.47
CA GLN A 61 -21.71 -24.61 -16.30
C GLN A 61 -20.83 -23.56 -15.61
N PRO A 62 -21.23 -22.27 -15.57
CA PRO A 62 -20.46 -21.24 -14.88
C PRO A 62 -20.44 -21.52 -13.38
N ALA A 63 -19.24 -21.62 -12.80
CA ALA A 63 -19.01 -21.87 -11.38
C ALA A 63 -19.39 -20.63 -10.54
N SER A 64 -20.68 -20.47 -10.20
CA SER A 64 -21.20 -19.33 -9.43
C SER A 64 -20.49 -19.11 -8.08
N TRP A 65 -20.00 -20.18 -7.46
CA TRP A 65 -19.27 -20.14 -6.19
C TRP A 65 -17.96 -19.33 -6.25
N THR A 66 -17.31 -19.22 -7.42
CA THR A 66 -16.08 -18.42 -7.56
C THR A 66 -16.31 -16.93 -7.41
N PHE A 67 -17.51 -16.46 -7.75
CA PHE A 67 -17.88 -15.07 -7.58
C PHE A 67 -18.02 -14.72 -6.10
N GLU A 68 -18.70 -15.55 -5.32
CA GLU A 68 -18.88 -15.36 -3.88
C GLU A 68 -17.52 -15.36 -3.15
N VAL A 69 -16.65 -16.31 -3.49
CA VAL A 69 -15.29 -16.39 -2.93
C VAL A 69 -14.47 -15.14 -3.28
N ALA A 70 -14.54 -14.66 -4.51
CA ALA A 70 -13.83 -13.45 -4.92
C ALA A 70 -14.32 -12.21 -4.16
N VAL A 71 -15.64 -12.06 -3.96
CA VAL A 71 -16.23 -10.94 -3.22
C VAL A 71 -15.83 -10.96 -1.75
N ILE A 72 -15.85 -12.13 -1.10
CA ILE A 72 -15.42 -12.28 0.29
C ILE A 72 -13.92 -11.96 0.42
N ALA A 73 -13.08 -12.50 -0.47
CA ALA A 73 -11.65 -12.22 -0.48
C ALA A 73 -11.34 -10.74 -0.74
N PHE A 74 -12.12 -10.09 -1.62
CA PHE A 74 -12.02 -8.65 -1.87
C PHE A 74 -12.38 -7.82 -0.65
N GLY A 75 -13.44 -8.18 0.08
CA GLY A 75 -13.79 -7.52 1.34
C GLY A 75 -12.63 -7.54 2.34
N TRP A 76 -12.04 -8.71 2.55
CA TRP A 76 -10.86 -8.85 3.42
C TRP A 76 -9.64 -8.08 2.88
N LEU A 77 -9.39 -8.10 1.57
CA LEU A 77 -8.32 -7.30 0.95
C LEU A 77 -8.50 -5.81 1.23
N VAL A 78 -9.72 -5.28 1.13
CA VAL A 78 -9.99 -3.86 1.36
C VAL A 78 -9.75 -3.48 2.82
N PHE A 79 -10.19 -4.30 3.79
CA PHE A 79 -9.95 -4.03 5.21
C PHE A 79 -8.46 -4.00 5.55
N PHE A 80 -7.72 -5.03 5.17
CA PHE A 80 -6.28 -5.12 5.47
C PHE A 80 -5.45 -4.17 4.60
N GLY A 81 -5.86 -3.93 3.35
CA GLY A 81 -5.26 -2.94 2.46
C GLY A 81 -5.40 -1.52 3.02
N ALA A 82 -6.59 -1.15 3.52
CA ALA A 82 -6.81 0.15 4.16
C ALA A 82 -5.96 0.29 5.44
N ALA A 83 -5.88 -0.75 6.28
CA ALA A 83 -5.04 -0.76 7.48
C ALA A 83 -3.54 -0.55 7.14
N ALA A 84 -3.05 -1.23 6.09
CA ALA A 84 -1.69 -1.06 5.59
C ALA A 84 -1.43 0.36 5.04
N CYS A 85 -2.38 0.94 4.29
CA CYS A 85 -2.28 2.30 3.76
C CYS A 85 -2.21 3.37 4.86
N ILE A 86 -2.96 3.19 5.97
CA ILE A 86 -2.94 4.10 7.11
C ILE A 86 -1.59 4.04 7.84
N ARG A 87 -1.02 2.84 8.02
CA ARG A 87 0.34 2.63 8.60
C ARG A 87 1.41 3.39 7.83
N TRP A 88 1.30 3.42 6.51
CA TRP A 88 2.27 4.10 5.63
C TRP A 88 1.93 5.59 5.46
N ARG A 89 0.88 6.10 6.13
CA ARG A 89 0.34 7.46 5.96
C ARG A 89 0.22 7.84 4.48
N MET A 90 -0.30 6.94 3.65
CA MET A 90 -0.42 7.14 2.20
C MET A 90 -1.58 8.08 1.80
N HIS A 91 -1.77 9.17 2.55
CA HIS A 91 -2.11 10.44 1.90
C HIS A 91 -0.92 10.92 1.01
N ALA A 92 0.25 10.31 1.21
CA ALA A 92 1.54 10.59 0.61
C ALA A 92 1.62 10.70 -0.93
N ASP A 93 0.85 9.96 -1.73
CA ASP A 93 1.03 10.03 -3.19
C ASP A 93 0.40 11.30 -3.81
N VAL A 94 -0.77 11.70 -3.32
CA VAL A 94 -1.38 12.98 -3.73
C VAL A 94 -0.62 14.14 -3.10
N ASP A 95 -0.26 14.05 -1.81
CA ASP A 95 0.47 15.12 -1.14
C ASP A 95 1.88 15.33 -1.70
N ALA A 96 2.60 14.27 -2.10
CA ALA A 96 3.92 14.39 -2.73
C ALA A 96 3.84 15.04 -4.12
N LEU A 97 2.83 14.67 -4.92
CA LEU A 97 2.61 15.28 -6.22
C LEU A 97 2.25 16.76 -6.08
N VAL A 98 1.38 17.11 -5.12
CA VAL A 98 0.98 18.50 -4.82
C VAL A 98 2.12 19.31 -4.18
N ALA A 99 3.01 18.68 -3.41
CA ALA A 99 4.20 19.32 -2.83
C ALA A 99 5.25 19.69 -3.88
N MET A 100 5.22 19.07 -5.06
CA MET A 100 6.10 19.39 -6.19
C MET A 100 5.64 20.63 -6.97
N PHE A 101 4.42 21.12 -6.73
CA PHE A 101 3.86 22.29 -7.42
C PHE A 101 4.07 23.61 -6.64
N PRO A 102 4.07 24.78 -7.34
CA PRO A 102 4.18 26.09 -6.71
C PRO A 102 3.06 26.34 -5.68
N PRO A 103 3.32 27.15 -4.64
CA PRO A 103 2.39 27.36 -3.52
C PRO A 103 1.00 27.90 -3.93
N ALA A 104 0.90 28.57 -5.08
CA ALA A 104 -0.37 29.05 -5.63
C ALA A 104 -1.28 27.91 -6.13
N VAL A 105 -0.70 26.93 -6.85
CA VAL A 105 -1.44 25.78 -7.39
C VAL A 105 -1.90 24.87 -6.26
N ARG A 106 -1.06 24.68 -5.24
CA ARG A 106 -1.42 23.93 -4.03
C ARG A 106 -2.69 24.49 -3.35
N ARG A 107 -2.79 25.82 -3.20
CA ARG A 107 -4.00 26.45 -2.62
C ARG A 107 -5.25 26.22 -3.48
N ALA A 108 -5.12 26.33 -4.80
CA ALA A 108 -6.24 26.09 -5.71
C ALA A 108 -6.74 24.64 -5.61
N ILE A 109 -5.83 23.66 -5.53
CA ILE A 109 -6.17 22.24 -5.38
C ILE A 109 -6.88 21.98 -4.04
N PHE A 110 -6.41 22.59 -2.94
CA PHE A 110 -7.08 22.45 -1.64
C PHE A 110 -8.51 23.01 -1.65
N ILE A 111 -8.69 24.20 -2.23
CA ILE A 111 -10.02 24.83 -2.34
C ILE A 111 -10.94 23.96 -3.21
N PHE A 112 -10.43 23.48 -4.35
CA PHE A 112 -11.17 22.60 -5.24
C PHE A 112 -11.59 21.30 -4.57
N ASN A 113 -10.68 20.66 -3.82
CA ASN A 113 -10.98 19.42 -3.07
C ASN A 113 -12.09 19.66 -2.04
N TRP A 114 -12.06 20.78 -1.33
CA TRP A 114 -13.11 21.15 -0.36
C TRP A 114 -14.48 21.28 -1.02
N TRP A 115 -14.55 21.95 -2.18
CA TRP A 115 -15.79 22.05 -2.96
C TRP A 115 -16.27 20.70 -3.46
N LEU A 116 -15.36 19.85 -3.95
CA LEU A 116 -15.67 18.52 -4.44
C LEU A 116 -16.27 17.65 -3.33
N LEU A 117 -15.65 17.68 -2.13
CA LEU A 117 -16.14 16.95 -0.95
C LEU A 117 -17.51 17.47 -0.51
N ALA A 118 -17.68 18.79 -0.42
CA ALA A 118 -18.96 19.40 -0.05
C ALA A 118 -20.08 19.04 -1.04
N ALA A 119 -19.79 19.08 -2.34
CA ALA A 119 -20.73 18.68 -3.38
C ALA A 119 -21.09 17.19 -3.28
N LEU A 120 -20.11 16.31 -3.09
CA LEU A 120 -20.34 14.88 -2.88
C LEU A 120 -21.27 14.63 -1.69
N PHE A 121 -20.98 15.23 -0.53
CA PHE A 121 -21.80 15.07 0.68
C PHE A 121 -23.23 15.61 0.49
N ALA A 122 -23.38 16.76 -0.19
CA ALA A 122 -24.69 17.34 -0.48
C ALA A 122 -25.53 16.44 -1.39
N VAL A 123 -24.95 15.93 -2.48
CA VAL A 123 -25.63 15.02 -3.41
C VAL A 123 -26.04 13.72 -2.72
N LEU A 124 -25.15 13.14 -1.92
CA LEU A 124 -25.41 11.88 -1.22
C LEU A 124 -26.56 12.04 -0.20
N THR A 125 -26.61 13.18 0.49
CA THR A 125 -27.70 13.53 1.40
C THR A 125 -29.02 13.73 0.65
N ALA A 126 -29.00 14.46 -0.46
CA ALA A 126 -30.19 14.68 -1.28
C ALA A 126 -30.77 13.37 -1.84
N MET A 127 -29.90 12.44 -2.27
CA MET A 127 -30.32 11.12 -2.76
C MET A 127 -30.91 10.24 -1.67
N PHE A 128 -30.41 10.29 -0.43
CA PHE A 128 -30.93 9.50 0.70
C PHE A 128 -32.20 10.10 1.33
N VAL A 129 -32.38 11.42 1.21
CA VAL A 129 -33.56 12.13 1.70
C VAL A 129 -34.78 11.92 0.77
N TRP A 130 -34.55 11.61 -0.50
CA TRP A 130 -35.58 11.38 -1.51
C TRP A 130 -35.90 9.89 -1.66
#